data_AF-A0A433US15-F1
#
_entry.id   AF-A0A433US15-F1
#
_cell.length_a   1.000
_cell.length_b   1.000
_cell.length_c   1.000
_cell.angle_alpha   90.00
_cell.angle_beta   90.00
_cell.angle_gamma   90.00
#
_symmetry.space_group_name_H-M   'P 1'
#
loop_
_entity.id
_entity.type
_entity.pdbx_description
1 polymer ?
#
loop_
_entity_poly.entity_id
_entity_poly.type
_entity_poly.pdbx_seq_one_letter_code
_entity_poly.pdbx_strand_id
1 'polypeptide(L)'
;MDFQQPKRKRGRPRKYIANSNVDNSTTMKENTNLNNSPTETASENKRVYIEDWEQELDGDSNPANLDLSEHDNTSNNELPSGSGAIPFDDLEENLTHSTIIHIIDGEKGGAGKSFVSKTLIEYCVNADLDFAIVDADTSNQDIAKLYHDVKPAFFSDDEKQAHDADEIFDLALERSVIVNLPAQVYTNVTNWITRNSLTQLGKEHSITFIKWFVCTGGVDSVNFFLKSLNDLGGDVTHVFVKNMGLCDDWNYIDKMPEFIEAQRVHQFTIMNFPKFPFWERNMVDRLGVTFSGATMHPDFKVISKQRVKNFLKEAYAAFSLTGLIR
;
A
#
# COMPACT_ATOMS: atom_id res chain seq x y z
N MET A 1 -42.49 16.17 60.49
CA MET A 1 -43.21 16.74 59.34
C MET A 1 -42.29 17.75 58.71
N ASP A 2 -42.02 17.66 57.41
CA ASP A 2 -41.70 18.81 56.56
C ASP A 2 -41.61 18.33 55.10
N PHE A 3 -42.44 18.91 54.23
CA PHE A 3 -42.43 18.67 52.79
C PHE A 3 -42.01 19.96 52.09
N GLN A 4 -40.88 19.96 51.38
CA GLN A 4 -40.48 21.05 50.49
C GLN A 4 -40.60 20.64 49.01
N GLN A 5 -41.19 21.52 48.22
CA GLN A 5 -41.05 21.60 46.75
C GLN A 5 -40.85 23.08 46.36
N PRO A 6 -40.54 23.42 45.10
CA PRO A 6 -39.33 23.03 44.38
C PRO A 6 -38.60 24.27 43.80
N LYS A 7 -37.28 24.24 43.62
CA LYS A 7 -36.54 25.34 42.97
C LYS A 7 -36.21 25.07 41.49
N ARG A 8 -36.69 25.93 40.58
CA ARG A 8 -36.37 25.89 39.14
C ARG A 8 -35.19 26.81 38.78
N LYS A 9 -34.22 26.21 38.09
CA LYS A 9 -33.21 26.72 37.13
C LYS A 9 -32.83 28.22 37.11
N ARG A 10 -31.51 28.44 37.31
CA ARG A 10 -30.60 29.24 36.46
C ARG A 10 -29.33 28.38 36.25
N GLY A 11 -28.48 28.51 35.22
CA GLY A 11 -28.54 29.30 33.98
C GLY A 11 -27.12 29.50 33.43
N ARG A 12 -26.80 29.07 32.19
CA ARG A 12 -25.48 29.31 31.54
C ARG A 12 -25.66 29.57 30.02
N PRO A 13 -24.93 30.52 29.39
CA PRO A 13 -25.25 30.98 28.04
C PRO A 13 -24.65 30.11 26.92
N ARG A 14 -25.35 30.03 25.78
CA ARG A 14 -24.75 29.73 24.46
C ARG A 14 -24.56 31.06 23.72
N LYS A 15 -23.37 31.28 23.14
CA LYS A 15 -23.19 32.31 22.11
C LYS A 15 -23.61 31.73 20.75
N TYR A 16 -24.45 32.45 20.04
CA TYR A 16 -24.63 32.31 18.59
C TYR A 16 -24.22 33.65 17.98
N ILE A 17 -23.45 33.62 16.89
CA ILE A 17 -23.17 34.80 16.07
C ILE A 17 -23.90 34.57 14.75
N ALA A 18 -24.82 35.48 14.42
CA ALA A 18 -25.40 35.61 13.11
C ALA A 18 -25.17 37.07 12.70
N ASN A 19 -24.46 37.28 11.60
CA ASN A 19 -24.42 38.59 10.94
C ASN A 19 -25.47 38.62 9.84
N SER A 20 -26.03 39.79 9.63
CA SER A 20 -27.26 40.03 8.89
C SER A 20 -27.05 40.78 7.58
N ASN A 21 -28.18 40.93 6.88
CA ASN A 21 -28.49 41.83 5.75
C ASN A 21 -28.56 41.08 4.40
N VAL A 22 -29.70 40.96 3.70
CA VAL A 22 -30.72 41.96 3.27
C VAL A 22 -30.10 42.85 2.18
N ASP A 23 -30.59 42.94 0.92
CA ASP A 23 -31.98 42.81 0.46
C ASP A 23 -32.19 42.44 -1.04
N ASN A 24 -33.42 42.02 -1.37
CA ASN A 24 -34.22 42.23 -2.60
C ASN A 24 -33.71 42.00 -4.07
N SER A 25 -34.25 40.93 -4.67
CA SER A 25 -35.28 40.96 -5.75
C SER A 25 -34.95 40.87 -7.28
N THR A 26 -35.76 40.01 -7.93
CA THR A 26 -36.36 40.09 -9.30
C THR A 26 -35.58 39.76 -10.61
N THR A 27 -36.21 38.84 -11.36
CA THR A 27 -36.31 38.70 -12.85
C THR A 27 -35.20 38.05 -13.70
N MET A 28 -35.66 37.20 -14.62
CA MET A 28 -34.93 36.63 -15.76
C MET A 28 -34.65 37.67 -16.85
N LYS A 29 -33.54 37.52 -17.59
CA LYS A 29 -33.55 37.45 -19.07
C LYS A 29 -32.22 37.00 -19.68
N GLU A 30 -32.28 36.66 -20.95
CA GLU A 30 -31.20 36.06 -21.77
C GLU A 30 -30.13 37.05 -22.22
N ASN A 31 -29.06 36.45 -22.79
CA ASN A 31 -28.34 36.85 -24.01
C ASN A 31 -26.94 37.50 -23.95
N THR A 32 -26.09 36.90 -24.79
CA THR A 32 -25.03 37.47 -25.65
C THR A 32 -23.74 38.06 -25.06
N ASN A 33 -22.67 37.27 -25.23
CA ASN A 33 -21.55 37.50 -26.15
C ASN A 33 -20.64 38.75 -26.07
N LEU A 34 -19.33 38.45 -26.26
CA LEU A 34 -18.25 39.23 -26.89
C LEU A 34 -17.43 40.25 -26.06
N ASN A 35 -16.15 39.87 -25.91
CA ASN A 35 -14.95 40.64 -26.28
C ASN A 35 -14.86 42.15 -25.93
N ASN A 36 -13.96 42.51 -25.00
CA ASN A 36 -12.59 42.99 -25.33
C ASN A 36 -11.82 43.56 -24.11
N SER A 37 -10.50 43.41 -24.14
CA SER A 37 -9.49 44.18 -23.40
C SER A 37 -9.16 45.50 -24.18
N PRO A 38 -8.14 46.33 -23.86
CA PRO A 38 -7.14 46.33 -22.77
C PRO A 38 -6.91 47.70 -22.08
N THR A 39 -5.97 47.76 -21.11
CA THR A 39 -4.90 48.80 -20.87
C THR A 39 -4.33 48.58 -19.44
N GLU A 40 -3.03 48.29 -19.27
CA GLU A 40 -1.94 49.23 -18.89
C GLU A 40 -2.08 49.85 -17.47
N THR A 41 -1.08 49.93 -16.58
CA THR A 41 0.38 49.61 -16.59
C THR A 41 0.95 49.59 -15.15
N ALA A 42 2.04 48.83 -14.90
CA ALA A 42 3.08 49.00 -13.84
C ALA A 42 2.65 49.09 -12.34
N SER A 43 3.42 48.70 -11.32
CA SER A 43 4.75 48.08 -11.11
C SER A 43 4.67 47.31 -9.75
N GLU A 44 5.50 46.33 -9.38
CA GLU A 44 6.94 46.43 -9.04
C GLU A 44 7.65 45.06 -9.08
N ASN A 45 8.98 45.09 -9.24
CA ASN A 45 9.83 43.91 -9.40
C ASN A 45 10.30 43.30 -8.05
N LYS A 46 10.45 41.98 -8.01
CA LYS A 46 11.51 41.35 -7.21
C LYS A 46 12.10 40.13 -7.93
N ARG A 47 13.35 40.27 -8.41
CA ARG A 47 14.12 39.20 -9.06
C ARG A 47 14.76 38.28 -8.02
N VAL A 48 14.85 36.99 -8.33
CA VAL A 48 15.80 36.03 -7.73
C VAL A 48 16.40 35.24 -8.89
N TYR A 49 17.67 34.83 -8.73
CA TYR A 49 18.56 34.38 -9.81
C TYR A 49 18.28 32.94 -10.26
N ILE A 50 18.61 32.67 -11.53
CA ILE A 50 18.86 31.35 -12.12
C ILE A 50 20.30 31.40 -12.62
N GLU A 51 21.12 30.39 -12.31
CA GLU A 51 22.48 30.26 -12.83
C GLU A 51 22.50 29.23 -13.96
N ASP A 52 22.71 29.71 -15.19
CA ASP A 52 23.11 28.89 -16.33
C ASP A 52 24.57 28.45 -16.16
N TRP A 53 24.87 27.19 -16.49
CA TRP A 53 26.23 26.67 -16.58
C TRP A 53 26.48 26.08 -17.96
N GLU A 54 26.94 26.91 -18.90
CA GLU A 54 27.53 26.44 -20.15
C GLU A 54 28.76 27.26 -20.56
N GLN A 55 29.79 26.51 -20.99
CA GLN A 55 30.94 26.89 -21.81
C GLN A 55 32.04 27.79 -21.22
N GLU A 56 33.25 27.23 -21.16
CA GLU A 56 34.42 27.78 -21.86
C GLU A 56 35.31 26.63 -22.37
N LEU A 57 36.03 26.85 -23.48
CA LEU A 57 36.75 25.86 -24.28
C LEU A 57 38.27 26.11 -24.28
N ASP A 58 38.99 25.16 -24.91
CA ASP A 58 40.26 25.26 -25.65
C ASP A 58 41.51 24.60 -25.01
N GLY A 59 42.34 23.92 -25.84
CA GLY A 59 43.61 23.36 -25.33
C GLY A 59 44.50 22.41 -26.17
N ASP A 60 44.12 22.00 -27.39
CA ASP A 60 45.02 21.61 -28.51
C ASP A 60 45.94 20.34 -28.51
N SER A 61 46.09 19.77 -29.71
CA SER A 61 47.25 19.07 -30.32
C SER A 61 47.68 17.61 -29.98
N ASN A 62 47.08 16.66 -30.74
CA ASN A 62 47.69 15.63 -31.62
C ASN A 62 48.71 14.53 -31.13
N PRO A 63 48.78 13.35 -31.80
CA PRO A 63 49.54 12.17 -31.34
C PRO A 63 50.89 11.94 -32.06
N ALA A 64 51.81 11.20 -31.41
CA ALA A 64 52.96 10.56 -32.08
C ALA A 64 53.52 9.35 -31.31
N ASN A 65 54.07 8.39 -32.09
CA ASN A 65 54.75 7.18 -31.65
C ASN A 65 55.84 7.37 -30.58
N LEU A 66 55.99 6.35 -29.73
CA LEU A 66 57.27 5.98 -29.10
C LEU A 66 57.34 4.46 -28.97
N ASP A 67 57.98 3.83 -29.97
CA ASP A 67 58.55 2.49 -29.88
C ASP A 67 60.07 2.65 -29.72
N LEU A 68 60.69 1.86 -28.83
CA LEU A 68 61.98 1.18 -29.10
C LEU A 68 62.48 0.33 -27.93
N SER A 69 62.84 -0.91 -28.28
CA SER A 69 63.92 -1.77 -27.75
C SER A 69 63.85 -2.35 -26.33
N GLU A 70 63.55 -3.66 -26.31
CA GLU A 70 64.43 -4.75 -25.82
C GLU A 70 64.99 -4.72 -24.39
N HIS A 71 64.53 -5.68 -23.58
CA HIS A 71 65.44 -6.51 -22.79
C HIS A 71 64.92 -7.96 -22.71
N ASP A 72 65.69 -8.89 -23.26
CA ASP A 72 65.51 -10.33 -23.05
C ASP A 72 65.66 -10.70 -21.58
N ASN A 73 64.77 -11.55 -21.07
CA ASN A 73 65.19 -12.72 -20.30
C ASN A 73 64.11 -13.79 -20.24
N THR A 74 64.55 -15.04 -20.39
CA THR A 74 63.71 -16.23 -20.50
C THR A 74 63.30 -16.80 -19.15
N SER A 75 62.01 -17.03 -18.96
CA SER A 75 61.52 -18.05 -18.03
C SER A 75 60.14 -18.54 -18.47
N ASN A 76 60.06 -19.83 -18.79
CA ASN A 76 58.82 -20.49 -19.18
C ASN A 76 57.75 -20.36 -18.09
N ASN A 77 56.52 -20.05 -18.48
CA ASN A 77 55.32 -20.64 -17.88
C ASN A 77 54.20 -20.65 -18.92
N GLU A 78 53.50 -21.77 -19.00
CA GLU A 78 52.51 -22.05 -20.03
C GLU A 78 51.23 -21.23 -19.81
N LEU A 79 50.63 -20.74 -20.89
CA LEU A 79 49.27 -20.20 -20.86
C LEU A 79 48.28 -21.36 -20.61
N PRO A 80 47.37 -21.26 -19.62
CA PRO A 80 46.23 -22.16 -19.56
C PRO A 80 45.27 -21.79 -20.69
N SER A 81 45.33 -22.54 -21.78
CA SER A 81 44.30 -22.55 -22.81
C SER A 81 43.02 -23.16 -22.23
N GLY A 82 42.11 -22.31 -21.76
CA GLY A 82 40.83 -22.72 -21.20
C GLY A 82 39.76 -21.69 -21.47
N SER A 83 38.91 -21.94 -22.48
CA SER A 83 37.69 -21.18 -22.71
C SER A 83 36.64 -21.55 -21.66
N GLY A 84 36.89 -21.15 -20.42
CA GLY A 84 35.92 -21.24 -19.32
C GLY A 84 34.90 -20.13 -19.41
N ALA A 85 34.00 -20.19 -20.40
CA ALA A 85 32.72 -19.53 -20.25
C ALA A 85 32.01 -20.21 -19.08
N ILE A 86 31.83 -19.49 -17.97
CA ILE A 86 30.95 -19.96 -16.89
C ILE A 86 29.55 -20.05 -17.51
N PRO A 87 28.89 -21.21 -17.52
CA PRO A 87 27.51 -21.33 -17.97
C PRO A 87 26.64 -20.39 -17.13
N PHE A 88 25.73 -19.66 -17.77
CA PHE A 88 24.78 -18.80 -17.05
C PHE A 88 23.76 -19.60 -16.21
N ASP A 89 23.78 -20.93 -16.33
CA ASP A 89 22.84 -21.87 -15.70
C ASP A 89 23.28 -22.35 -14.30
N ASP A 90 24.55 -22.13 -13.90
CA ASP A 90 25.11 -22.65 -12.62
C ASP A 90 24.80 -21.74 -11.39
N LEU A 91 23.66 -21.02 -11.42
CA LEU A 91 23.12 -20.26 -10.28
C LEU A 91 21.83 -20.88 -9.70
N GLU A 92 21.33 -22.00 -10.23
CA GLU A 92 20.16 -22.72 -9.71
C GLU A 92 20.44 -23.57 -8.44
N GLU A 93 21.27 -23.09 -7.50
CA GLU A 93 21.40 -23.73 -6.19
C GLU A 93 20.18 -23.40 -5.29
N ASN A 94 19.14 -24.24 -5.42
CA ASN A 94 18.09 -24.49 -4.42
C ASN A 94 17.04 -23.38 -4.17
N LEU A 95 16.33 -22.93 -5.20
CA LEU A 95 14.99 -22.32 -5.03
C LEU A 95 13.92 -23.37 -4.67
N THR A 96 14.11 -24.10 -3.56
CA THR A 96 13.17 -25.13 -3.07
C THR A 96 12.04 -24.56 -2.21
N HIS A 97 11.90 -23.24 -2.12
CA HIS A 97 10.89 -22.58 -1.29
C HIS A 97 9.95 -21.74 -2.18
N SER A 98 8.65 -22.09 -2.19
CA SER A 98 7.63 -21.31 -2.91
C SER A 98 7.12 -20.19 -2.01
N THR A 99 7.42 -18.96 -2.40
CA THR A 99 7.10 -17.74 -1.68
C THR A 99 5.80 -17.09 -2.19
N ILE A 100 5.27 -16.14 -1.42
CA ILE A 100 4.01 -15.47 -1.73
C ILE A 100 4.12 -13.97 -1.53
N ILE A 101 3.75 -13.19 -2.55
CA ILE A 101 3.52 -11.74 -2.44
C ILE A 101 2.06 -11.53 -2.03
N HIS A 102 1.84 -11.23 -0.75
CA HIS A 102 0.56 -10.89 -0.16
C HIS A 102 0.28 -9.39 -0.26
N ILE A 103 -0.46 -8.99 -1.30
CA ILE A 103 -0.86 -7.60 -1.55
C ILE A 103 -2.13 -7.28 -0.75
N ILE A 104 -2.05 -6.36 0.22
CA ILE A 104 -3.20 -5.91 1.00
C ILE A 104 -3.80 -4.66 0.35
N ASP A 105 -4.88 -4.85 -0.41
CA ASP A 105 -5.52 -3.83 -1.25
C ASP A 105 -6.89 -3.38 -0.70
N GLY A 106 -7.48 -2.34 -1.28
CA GLY A 106 -8.75 -1.75 -0.88
C GLY A 106 -8.78 -0.26 -1.23
N GLU A 107 -9.36 0.07 -2.37
CA GLU A 107 -9.26 1.39 -3.01
C GLU A 107 -9.83 2.57 -2.21
N LYS A 108 -10.66 2.32 -1.21
CA LYS A 108 -11.21 3.38 -0.34
C LYS A 108 -10.24 3.72 0.79
N GLY A 109 -9.99 5.02 0.98
CA GLY A 109 -9.35 5.55 2.19
C GLY A 109 -10.13 5.13 3.43
N GLY A 110 -9.44 4.65 4.47
CA GLY A 110 -10.08 4.14 5.68
C GLY A 110 -10.72 2.75 5.56
N ALA A 111 -10.54 2.01 4.46
CA ALA A 111 -11.08 0.65 4.30
C ALA A 111 -10.55 -0.38 5.34
N GLY A 112 -9.43 -0.06 6.00
CA GLY A 112 -8.83 -0.91 7.03
C GLY A 112 -7.61 -1.72 6.58
N LYS A 113 -7.04 -1.43 5.39
CA LYS A 113 -5.83 -2.10 4.85
C LYS A 113 -4.73 -2.26 5.89
N SER A 114 -4.18 -1.16 6.41
CA SER A 114 -3.09 -1.19 7.40
C SER A 114 -3.46 -1.93 8.69
N PHE A 115 -4.75 -2.03 9.02
CA PHE A 115 -5.25 -2.79 10.17
C PHE A 115 -5.28 -4.30 9.88
N VAL A 116 -5.68 -4.70 8.66
CA VAL A 116 -5.56 -6.09 8.17
C VAL A 116 -4.07 -6.48 8.05
N SER A 117 -3.22 -5.62 7.46
CA SER A 117 -1.77 -5.81 7.35
C SER A 117 -1.12 -6.03 8.72
N LYS A 118 -1.39 -5.17 9.72
CA LYS A 118 -0.94 -5.35 11.12
C LYS A 118 -1.35 -6.71 11.68
N THR A 119 -2.55 -7.19 11.36
CA THR A 119 -3.08 -8.46 11.89
C THR A 119 -2.50 -9.67 11.16
N LEU A 120 -2.20 -9.56 9.87
CA LEU A 120 -1.51 -10.60 9.09
C LEU A 120 -0.04 -10.73 9.53
N ILE A 121 0.67 -9.62 9.74
CA ILE A 121 2.03 -9.61 10.30
C ILE A 121 2.05 -10.34 11.65
N GLU A 122 1.15 -9.99 12.57
CA GLU A 122 1.06 -10.65 13.89
C GLU A 122 0.60 -12.12 13.81
N TYR A 123 -0.16 -12.51 12.79
CA TYR A 123 -0.46 -13.91 12.49
C TYR A 123 0.80 -14.67 12.06
N CYS A 124 1.56 -14.14 11.10
CA CYS A 124 2.78 -14.77 10.61
C CYS A 124 3.86 -14.87 11.70
N VAL A 125 4.04 -13.82 12.53
CA VAL A 125 4.91 -13.87 13.72
C VAL A 125 4.44 -14.94 14.71
N ASN A 126 3.13 -15.09 14.92
CA ASN A 126 2.60 -16.10 15.85
C ASN A 126 2.74 -17.53 15.30
N ALA A 127 2.78 -17.69 13.98
CA ALA A 127 2.94 -18.96 13.29
C ALA A 127 4.41 -19.32 12.98
N ASP A 128 5.37 -18.48 13.39
CA ASP A 128 6.83 -18.64 13.14
C ASP A 128 7.17 -18.75 11.63
N LEU A 129 6.45 -17.97 10.81
CA LEU A 129 6.70 -17.87 9.37
C LEU A 129 7.75 -16.79 9.09
N ASP A 130 8.64 -17.03 8.12
CA ASP A 130 9.54 -15.99 7.60
C ASP A 130 8.85 -15.18 6.50
N PHE A 131 8.96 -13.86 6.60
CA PHE A 131 8.41 -12.92 5.63
C PHE A 131 9.09 -11.55 5.71
N ALA A 132 9.15 -10.85 4.57
CA ALA A 132 9.46 -9.43 4.50
C ALA A 132 8.19 -8.57 4.66
N ILE A 133 8.35 -7.34 5.15
CA ILE A 133 7.27 -6.36 5.29
C ILE A 133 7.56 -5.16 4.39
N VAL A 134 6.60 -4.81 3.54
CA VAL A 134 6.64 -3.61 2.69
C VAL A 134 5.48 -2.69 3.05
N ASP A 135 5.76 -1.42 3.34
CA ASP A 135 4.76 -0.37 3.56
C ASP A 135 4.81 0.64 2.42
N ALA A 136 3.94 0.44 1.42
CA ALA A 136 3.82 1.33 0.26
C ALA A 136 2.90 2.54 0.55
N ASP A 137 2.23 2.60 1.71
CA ASP A 137 1.47 3.78 2.13
C ASP A 137 2.40 4.84 2.74
N THR A 138 3.15 5.51 1.87
CA THR A 138 4.03 6.64 2.25
C THR A 138 3.25 7.83 2.83
N SER A 139 1.93 7.92 2.58
CA SER A 139 1.08 8.99 3.11
C SER A 139 0.76 8.79 4.60
N ASN A 140 0.60 7.54 5.02
CA ASN A 140 0.37 7.18 6.41
C ASN A 140 1.06 5.86 6.75
N GLN A 141 2.36 5.97 7.02
CA GLN A 141 3.31 4.90 7.38
C GLN A 141 2.95 4.16 8.68
N ASP A 142 1.79 3.52 8.71
CA ASP A 142 1.19 2.90 9.89
C ASP A 142 1.80 1.55 10.23
N ILE A 143 2.56 0.95 9.31
CA ILE A 143 3.29 -0.30 9.54
C ILE A 143 4.73 0.04 9.97
N ALA A 144 5.42 0.92 9.23
CA ALA A 144 6.81 1.30 9.52
C ALA A 144 7.00 2.00 10.88
N LYS A 145 5.95 2.60 11.46
CA LYS A 145 5.97 3.14 12.84
C LYS A 145 5.89 2.07 13.94
N LEU A 146 5.43 0.85 13.63
CA LEU A 146 5.08 -0.19 14.60
C LEU A 146 5.95 -1.44 14.54
N TYR A 147 6.52 -1.75 13.37
CA TYR A 147 7.37 -2.92 13.15
C TYR A 147 8.76 -2.50 12.69
N HIS A 148 9.74 -3.37 12.95
CA HIS A 148 11.11 -3.22 12.48
C HIS A 148 11.27 -3.82 11.08
N ASP A 149 12.37 -3.46 10.40
CA ASP A 149 12.78 -4.03 9.10
C ASP A 149 11.73 -3.92 7.98
N VAL A 150 10.88 -2.88 8.07
CA VAL A 150 9.88 -2.54 7.06
C VAL A 150 10.54 -1.78 5.91
N LYS A 151 10.40 -2.30 4.69
CA LYS A 151 10.85 -1.62 3.47
C LYS A 151 9.78 -0.68 2.93
N PRO A 152 10.13 0.51 2.41
CA PRO A 152 9.22 1.29 1.59
C PRO A 152 9.08 0.65 0.21
N ALA A 153 8.01 0.97 -0.52
CA ALA A 153 7.92 0.78 -1.96
C ALA A 153 7.04 1.89 -2.55
N PHE A 154 7.25 2.25 -3.81
CA PHE A 154 6.44 3.27 -4.47
C PHE A 154 5.92 2.80 -5.83
N PHE A 155 4.61 2.85 -6.00
CA PHE A 155 3.94 2.49 -7.25
C PHE A 155 3.73 3.73 -8.10
N SER A 156 4.64 4.00 -9.04
CA SER A 156 4.56 5.11 -9.99
C SER A 156 4.08 4.66 -11.37
N ASP A 157 3.55 5.60 -12.16
CA ASP A 157 3.37 5.48 -13.60
C ASP A 157 4.47 6.20 -14.39
N ASP A 158 5.35 6.98 -13.73
CA ASP A 158 6.61 7.46 -14.30
C ASP A 158 7.58 6.28 -14.50
N GLU A 159 7.96 6.03 -15.74
CA GLU A 159 8.91 5.00 -16.15
C GLU A 159 10.24 5.08 -15.37
N LYS A 160 10.67 6.30 -14.99
CA LYS A 160 11.90 6.51 -14.21
C LYS A 160 11.81 6.00 -12.77
N GLN A 161 10.59 5.86 -12.25
CA GLN A 161 10.28 5.42 -10.89
C GLN A 161 9.61 4.03 -10.86
N ALA A 162 9.41 3.38 -12.01
CA ALA A 162 8.78 2.06 -12.07
C ALA A 162 9.53 1.02 -11.22
N HIS A 163 10.86 1.16 -11.11
CA HIS A 163 11.72 0.29 -10.32
C HIS A 163 11.53 0.42 -8.79
N ASP A 164 10.90 1.49 -8.29
CA ASP A 164 10.67 1.70 -6.84
C ASP A 164 9.72 0.66 -6.23
N ALA A 165 9.01 -0.11 -7.05
CA ALA A 165 8.14 -1.22 -6.64
C ALA A 165 8.81 -2.60 -6.80
N ASP A 166 9.91 -2.71 -7.56
CA ASP A 166 10.52 -4.00 -7.91
C ASP A 166 11.22 -4.67 -6.73
N GLU A 167 11.63 -3.91 -5.69
CA GLU A 167 12.11 -4.46 -4.42
C GLU A 167 11.11 -5.44 -3.78
N ILE A 168 9.81 -5.31 -4.05
CA ILE A 168 8.79 -6.28 -3.61
C ILE A 168 9.02 -7.67 -4.23
N PHE A 169 9.41 -7.71 -5.51
CA PHE A 169 9.66 -8.96 -6.22
C PHE A 169 11.04 -9.52 -5.87
N ASP A 170 12.06 -8.66 -5.72
CA ASP A 170 13.39 -9.07 -5.28
C ASP A 170 13.35 -9.73 -3.89
N LEU A 171 12.63 -9.15 -2.92
CA LEU A 171 12.40 -9.76 -1.61
C LEU A 171 11.67 -11.11 -1.71
N ALA A 172 10.78 -11.27 -2.69
CA ALA A 172 10.02 -12.49 -2.91
C ALA A 172 10.86 -13.64 -3.47
N LEU A 173 12.04 -13.38 -4.06
CA LEU A 173 12.99 -14.43 -4.44
C LEU A 173 13.57 -15.16 -3.20
N GLU A 174 13.63 -14.48 -2.05
CA GLU A 174 14.17 -15.04 -0.80
C GLU A 174 13.06 -15.60 0.12
N ARG A 175 11.96 -14.86 0.30
CA ARG A 175 10.90 -15.16 1.29
C ARG A 175 9.58 -14.47 0.98
N SER A 176 8.47 -14.96 1.54
CA SER A 176 7.14 -14.35 1.34
C SER A 176 7.10 -12.87 1.76
N VAL A 177 6.28 -12.04 1.12
CA VAL A 177 6.26 -10.58 1.31
C VAL A 177 4.85 -10.10 1.63
N ILE A 178 4.67 -9.32 2.70
CA ILE A 178 3.42 -8.64 3.01
C ILE A 178 3.51 -7.18 2.56
N VAL A 179 2.69 -6.79 1.58
CA VAL A 179 2.68 -5.44 1.00
C VAL A 179 1.43 -4.69 1.45
N ASN A 180 1.61 -3.66 2.30
CA ASN A 180 0.54 -2.74 2.66
C ASN A 180 0.43 -1.62 1.60
N LEU A 181 -0.67 -1.60 0.85
CA LEU A 181 -0.89 -0.56 -0.18
C LEU A 181 -1.50 0.73 0.40
N PRO A 182 -1.34 1.89 -0.28
CA PRO A 182 -2.16 3.09 -0.08
C PRO A 182 -3.56 2.94 -0.71
N ALA A 183 -4.40 3.97 -0.61
CA ALA A 183 -5.67 4.04 -1.34
C ALA A 183 -5.48 4.61 -2.76
N GLN A 184 -6.39 4.28 -3.68
CA GLN A 184 -6.41 4.79 -5.06
C GLN A 184 -5.15 4.46 -5.88
N VAL A 185 -4.57 3.29 -5.66
CA VAL A 185 -3.29 2.87 -6.27
C VAL A 185 -3.48 1.81 -7.36
N TYR A 186 -4.72 1.40 -7.61
CA TYR A 186 -5.10 0.31 -8.51
C TYR A 186 -4.36 0.33 -9.86
N THR A 187 -4.35 1.48 -10.55
CA THR A 187 -3.76 1.59 -11.89
C THR A 187 -2.26 1.27 -11.86
N ASN A 188 -1.52 1.76 -10.87
CA ASN A 188 -0.07 1.63 -10.82
C ASN A 188 0.33 0.21 -10.40
N VAL A 189 -0.38 -0.39 -9.44
CA VAL A 189 -0.18 -1.81 -9.06
C VAL A 189 -0.54 -2.75 -10.23
N THR A 190 -1.65 -2.52 -10.93
CA THR A 190 -2.03 -3.34 -12.09
C THR A 190 -1.04 -3.18 -13.23
N ASN A 191 -0.54 -1.97 -13.50
CA ASN A 191 0.51 -1.72 -14.49
C ASN A 191 1.81 -2.44 -14.13
N TRP A 192 2.26 -2.36 -12.87
CA TRP A 192 3.46 -3.05 -12.39
C TRP A 192 3.38 -4.56 -12.61
N ILE A 193 2.27 -5.19 -12.23
CA ILE A 193 2.05 -6.63 -12.45
C ILE A 193 2.01 -6.99 -13.94
N THR A 194 1.28 -6.22 -14.76
CA THR A 194 0.96 -6.63 -16.15
C THR A 194 2.01 -6.24 -17.18
N ARG A 195 2.63 -5.06 -17.08
CA ARG A 195 3.65 -4.59 -18.05
C ARG A 195 4.93 -5.42 -17.99
N ASN A 196 5.31 -5.83 -16.78
CA ASN A 196 6.50 -6.64 -16.51
C ASN A 196 6.21 -8.15 -16.49
N SER A 197 4.97 -8.56 -16.80
CA SER A 197 4.51 -9.97 -16.77
C SER A 197 4.87 -10.70 -15.47
N LEU A 198 4.77 -10.02 -14.31
CA LEU A 198 5.30 -10.52 -13.04
C LEU A 198 4.64 -11.81 -12.56
N THR A 199 3.42 -12.09 -13.00
CA THR A 199 2.74 -13.37 -12.73
C THR A 199 3.27 -14.53 -13.56
N GLN A 200 3.91 -14.28 -14.71
CA GLN A 200 4.67 -15.28 -15.44
C GLN A 200 6.06 -15.46 -14.82
N LEU A 201 6.80 -14.37 -14.62
CA LEU A 201 8.12 -14.40 -13.97
C LEU A 201 8.05 -15.06 -12.58
N GLY A 202 6.97 -14.80 -11.83
CA GLY A 202 6.73 -15.45 -10.55
C GLY A 202 6.56 -16.96 -10.66
N LYS A 203 5.88 -17.48 -11.70
CA LYS A 203 5.77 -18.93 -11.94
C LYS A 203 7.13 -19.56 -12.26
N GLU A 204 8.02 -18.82 -12.92
CA GLU A 204 9.39 -19.25 -13.23
C GLU A 204 10.24 -19.34 -11.94
N HIS A 205 10.04 -18.41 -10.98
CA HIS A 205 10.74 -18.38 -9.68
C HIS A 205 9.94 -18.98 -8.49
N SER A 206 8.86 -19.73 -8.73
CA SER A 206 7.98 -20.29 -7.68
C SER A 206 7.28 -19.28 -6.73
N ILE A 207 7.26 -18.00 -7.10
CA ILE A 207 6.55 -16.90 -6.43
C ILE A 207 5.08 -16.89 -6.88
N THR A 208 4.15 -16.70 -5.94
CA THR A 208 2.72 -16.52 -6.25
C THR A 208 2.16 -15.22 -5.69
N PHE A 209 1.12 -14.68 -6.32
CA PHE A 209 0.49 -13.40 -5.93
C PHE A 209 -0.88 -13.65 -5.30
N ILE A 210 -1.08 -13.09 -4.09
CA ILE A 210 -2.37 -13.15 -3.39
C ILE A 210 -2.81 -11.73 -3.03
N LYS A 211 -3.96 -11.32 -3.56
CA LYS A 211 -4.52 -9.99 -3.40
C LYS A 211 -5.69 -9.99 -2.42
N TRP A 212 -5.42 -9.52 -1.20
CA TRP A 212 -6.35 -9.41 -0.10
C TRP A 212 -7.11 -8.09 -0.20
N PHE A 213 -8.26 -8.09 -0.88
CA PHE A 213 -9.03 -6.87 -1.10
C PHE A 213 -9.95 -6.58 0.08
N VAL A 214 -9.59 -5.57 0.89
CA VAL A 214 -10.33 -5.12 2.07
C VAL A 214 -11.54 -4.29 1.66
N CYS A 215 -12.71 -4.92 1.67
CA CYS A 215 -13.96 -4.30 1.26
C CYS A 215 -14.67 -3.60 2.42
N THR A 216 -15.21 -2.41 2.16
CA THR A 216 -15.92 -1.59 3.18
C THR A 216 -17.41 -1.92 3.33
N GLY A 217 -17.94 -2.87 2.55
CA GLY A 217 -19.38 -3.16 2.51
C GLY A 217 -20.23 -2.17 1.71
N GLY A 218 -19.61 -1.23 0.97
CA GLY A 218 -20.32 -0.32 0.07
C GLY A 218 -20.15 -0.72 -1.40
N VAL A 219 -21.17 -0.44 -2.24
CA VAL A 219 -21.23 -0.84 -3.66
C VAL A 219 -19.96 -0.50 -4.44
N ASP A 220 -19.46 0.74 -4.37
CA ASP A 220 -18.23 1.10 -5.10
C ASP A 220 -17.02 0.28 -4.64
N SER A 221 -16.95 -0.11 -3.36
CA SER A 221 -15.90 -0.98 -2.84
C SER A 221 -15.98 -2.41 -3.43
N VAL A 222 -17.19 -2.89 -3.73
CA VAL A 222 -17.40 -4.14 -4.45
C VAL A 222 -17.03 -3.97 -5.92
N ASN A 223 -17.40 -2.86 -6.56
CA ASN A 223 -17.08 -2.60 -7.97
C ASN A 223 -15.57 -2.49 -8.22
N PHE A 224 -14.81 -1.90 -7.29
CA PHE A 224 -13.34 -1.90 -7.35
C PHE A 224 -12.75 -3.33 -7.25
N PHE A 225 -13.31 -4.18 -6.37
CA PHE A 225 -12.93 -5.59 -6.30
C PHE A 225 -13.25 -6.33 -7.61
N LEU A 226 -14.47 -6.18 -8.13
CA LEU A 226 -14.90 -6.83 -9.38
C LEU A 226 -14.05 -6.40 -10.57
N LYS A 227 -13.64 -5.13 -10.63
CA LYS A 227 -12.67 -4.64 -11.62
C LYS A 227 -11.30 -5.31 -11.47
N SER A 228 -10.76 -5.38 -10.26
CA SER A 228 -9.50 -6.10 -10.00
C SER A 228 -9.56 -7.57 -10.39
N LEU A 229 -10.69 -8.22 -10.08
CA LEU A 229 -10.92 -9.62 -10.37
C LEU A 229 -11.06 -9.89 -11.88
N ASN A 230 -11.70 -9.00 -12.63
CA ASN A 230 -11.77 -9.07 -14.09
C ASN A 230 -10.38 -8.91 -14.74
N ASP A 231 -9.61 -7.91 -14.27
CA ASP A 231 -8.36 -7.51 -14.92
C ASP A 231 -7.16 -8.38 -14.51
N LEU A 232 -7.18 -9.02 -13.32
CA LEU A 232 -6.07 -9.80 -12.76
C LEU A 232 -6.45 -11.21 -12.25
N GLY A 233 -7.74 -11.55 -12.15
CA GLY A 233 -8.21 -12.78 -11.48
C GLY A 233 -7.93 -14.10 -12.21
N GLY A 234 -7.32 -14.07 -13.40
CA GLY A 234 -6.78 -15.26 -14.07
C GLY A 234 -5.39 -15.67 -13.59
N ASP A 235 -4.60 -14.73 -13.06
CA ASP A 235 -3.20 -14.92 -12.70
C ASP A 235 -2.86 -14.57 -11.24
N VAL A 236 -3.71 -13.78 -10.57
CA VAL A 236 -3.56 -13.37 -9.17
C VAL A 236 -4.71 -13.94 -8.35
N THR A 237 -4.40 -14.68 -7.28
CA THR A 237 -5.42 -15.20 -6.36
C THR A 237 -6.07 -14.05 -5.61
N HIS A 238 -7.38 -13.88 -5.74
CA HIS A 238 -8.13 -12.82 -5.07
C HIS A 238 -8.83 -13.33 -3.81
N VAL A 239 -8.71 -12.56 -2.72
CA VAL A 239 -9.48 -12.77 -1.47
C VAL A 239 -10.36 -11.55 -1.24
N PHE A 240 -11.67 -11.75 -1.20
CA PHE A 240 -12.64 -10.71 -0.82
C PHE A 240 -12.75 -10.67 0.70
N VAL A 241 -12.10 -9.66 1.31
CA VAL A 241 -12.05 -9.51 2.76
C VAL A 241 -13.23 -8.66 3.22
N LYS A 242 -14.22 -9.30 3.83
CA LYS A 242 -15.36 -8.65 4.48
C LYS A 242 -14.91 -8.03 5.80
N ASN A 243 -14.71 -6.71 5.84
CA ASN A 243 -14.34 -5.99 7.05
C ASN A 243 -15.55 -5.80 7.98
N MET A 244 -15.74 -6.73 8.93
CA MET A 244 -16.84 -6.70 9.90
C MET A 244 -16.76 -5.50 10.88
N GLY A 245 -15.63 -4.78 10.89
CA GLY A 245 -15.46 -3.53 11.62
C GLY A 245 -16.16 -2.33 10.98
N LEU A 246 -16.39 -2.37 9.66
CA LEU A 246 -17.02 -1.30 8.88
C LEU A 246 -18.45 -1.61 8.43
N CYS A 247 -18.76 -2.88 8.19
CA CYS A 247 -20.08 -3.33 7.75
C CYS A 247 -20.49 -4.60 8.51
N ASP A 248 -21.66 -4.56 9.15
CA ASP A 248 -22.24 -5.66 9.95
C ASP A 248 -23.35 -6.43 9.23
N ASP A 249 -23.88 -5.93 8.11
CA ASP A 249 -24.83 -6.65 7.24
C ASP A 249 -24.36 -6.71 5.78
N TRP A 250 -23.93 -7.90 5.36
CA TRP A 250 -23.46 -8.18 3.99
C TRP A 250 -24.54 -8.76 3.07
N ASN A 251 -25.78 -8.97 3.57
CA ASN A 251 -26.87 -9.61 2.82
C ASN A 251 -27.21 -8.91 1.50
N TYR A 252 -26.95 -7.61 1.38
CA TYR A 252 -27.15 -6.86 0.14
C TYR A 252 -26.10 -7.27 -0.92
N ILE A 253 -24.83 -7.32 -0.54
CA ILE A 253 -23.71 -7.69 -1.43
C ILE A 253 -23.81 -9.16 -1.84
N ASP A 254 -24.14 -10.04 -0.90
CA ASP A 254 -24.34 -11.47 -1.15
C ASP A 254 -25.53 -11.77 -2.09
N LYS A 255 -26.31 -10.75 -2.46
CA LYS A 255 -27.43 -10.82 -3.42
C LYS A 255 -27.22 -9.98 -4.68
N MET A 256 -26.10 -9.26 -4.80
CA MET A 256 -25.76 -8.52 -6.02
C MET A 256 -25.50 -9.50 -7.18
N PRO A 257 -26.25 -9.44 -8.30
CA PRO A 257 -26.09 -10.36 -9.42
C PRO A 257 -24.65 -10.44 -9.94
N GLU A 258 -23.97 -9.30 -10.02
CA GLU A 258 -22.57 -9.16 -10.44
C GLU A 258 -21.59 -9.83 -9.47
N PHE A 259 -21.88 -9.85 -8.17
CA PHE A 259 -21.06 -10.51 -7.16
C PHE A 259 -21.24 -12.03 -7.20
N ILE A 260 -22.48 -12.50 -7.34
CA ILE A 260 -22.81 -13.93 -7.51
C ILE A 260 -22.17 -14.48 -8.78
N GLU A 261 -22.26 -13.76 -9.90
CA GLU A 261 -21.64 -14.17 -11.16
C GLU A 261 -20.11 -14.20 -11.05
N ALA A 262 -19.51 -13.20 -10.42
CA ALA A 262 -18.07 -13.20 -10.17
C ALA A 262 -17.60 -14.37 -9.30
N GLN A 263 -18.36 -14.75 -8.27
CA GLN A 263 -18.07 -15.97 -7.49
C GLN A 263 -18.16 -17.23 -8.34
N ARG A 264 -19.14 -17.31 -9.25
CA ARG A 264 -19.33 -18.44 -10.17
C ARG A 264 -18.19 -18.57 -11.19
N VAL A 265 -17.68 -17.44 -11.69
CA VAL A 265 -16.63 -17.40 -12.73
C VAL A 265 -15.24 -17.58 -12.15
N HIS A 266 -14.88 -16.86 -11.08
CA HIS A 266 -13.50 -16.80 -10.58
C HIS A 266 -13.25 -17.62 -9.30
N GLN A 267 -14.29 -18.12 -8.63
CA GLN A 267 -14.18 -18.96 -7.43
C GLN A 267 -13.32 -18.35 -6.30
N PHE A 268 -13.29 -17.02 -6.19
CA PHE A 268 -12.47 -16.30 -5.22
C PHE A 268 -12.84 -16.62 -3.76
N THR A 269 -11.84 -16.56 -2.87
CA THR A 269 -12.04 -16.80 -1.44
C THR A 269 -12.73 -15.62 -0.77
N ILE A 270 -13.71 -15.86 0.11
CA ILE A 270 -14.29 -14.83 0.99
C ILE A 270 -13.73 -15.03 2.40
N MET A 271 -13.14 -13.99 2.98
CA MET A 271 -12.67 -13.99 4.37
C MET A 271 -13.46 -12.98 5.21
N ASN A 272 -14.06 -13.44 6.31
CA ASN A 272 -14.70 -12.56 7.29
C ASN A 272 -13.66 -12.05 8.28
N PHE A 273 -13.20 -10.82 8.13
CA PHE A 273 -12.23 -10.21 9.04
C PHE A 273 -12.97 -9.61 10.26
N PRO A 274 -12.69 -10.06 11.49
CA PRO A 274 -13.54 -9.76 12.64
C PRO A 274 -13.48 -8.31 13.10
N LYS A 275 -14.51 -7.90 13.84
CA LYS A 275 -14.64 -6.54 14.38
C LYS A 275 -13.80 -6.38 15.64
N PHE A 276 -12.75 -5.56 15.58
CA PHE A 276 -11.99 -5.21 16.78
C PHE A 276 -12.81 -4.29 17.71
N PRO A 277 -12.89 -4.55 19.04
CA PRO A 277 -13.64 -3.73 19.97
C PRO A 277 -13.21 -2.25 19.97
N PHE A 278 -14.20 -1.35 19.94
CA PHE A 278 -14.01 0.07 19.64
C PHE A 278 -13.02 0.80 20.56
N TRP A 279 -13.09 0.57 21.88
CA TRP A 279 -12.19 1.23 22.82
C TRP A 279 -10.76 0.72 22.66
N GLU A 280 -10.59 -0.60 22.61
CA GLU A 280 -9.31 -1.27 22.42
C GLU A 280 -8.63 -0.83 21.11
N ARG A 281 -9.38 -0.76 19.99
CA ARG A 281 -8.90 -0.23 18.70
C ARG A 281 -8.31 1.17 18.84
N ASN A 282 -9.11 2.12 19.30
CA ASN A 282 -8.68 3.51 19.40
C ASN A 282 -7.52 3.68 20.39
N MET A 283 -7.38 2.81 21.39
CA MET A 283 -6.26 2.81 22.32
C MET A 283 -4.97 2.21 21.73
N VAL A 284 -5.07 1.17 20.89
CA VAL A 284 -3.94 0.63 20.11
C VAL A 284 -3.38 1.73 19.21
N ASP A 285 -4.25 2.37 18.43
CA ASP A 285 -3.88 3.46 17.51
C ASP A 285 -3.28 4.67 18.27
N ARG A 286 -3.90 5.09 19.38
CA ARG A 286 -3.45 6.24 20.18
C ARG A 286 -2.10 6.01 20.86
N LEU A 287 -1.80 4.78 21.27
CA LEU A 287 -0.56 4.44 21.98
C LEU A 287 0.58 4.07 21.03
N GLY A 288 0.31 3.84 19.74
CA GLY A 288 1.34 3.42 18.79
C GLY A 288 1.95 2.07 19.16
N VAL A 289 1.12 1.09 19.52
CA VAL A 289 1.55 -0.26 19.91
C VAL A 289 1.03 -1.32 18.94
N THR A 290 1.72 -2.45 18.85
CA THR A 290 1.20 -3.67 18.19
C THR A 290 0.07 -4.29 19.02
N PHE A 291 -0.68 -5.25 18.47
CA PHE A 291 -1.73 -5.95 19.21
C PHE A 291 -1.14 -6.79 20.34
N SER A 292 -0.05 -7.52 20.09
CA SER A 292 0.71 -8.22 21.12
C SER A 292 1.23 -7.27 22.19
N GLY A 293 1.79 -6.11 21.78
CA GLY A 293 2.19 -5.04 22.68
C GLY A 293 1.05 -4.54 23.57
N ALA A 294 -0.15 -4.36 23.02
CA ALA A 294 -1.35 -3.99 23.79
C ALA A 294 -1.76 -5.04 24.84
N THR A 295 -1.52 -6.34 24.59
CA THR A 295 -1.74 -7.37 25.62
C THR A 295 -0.77 -7.27 26.80
N MET A 296 0.36 -6.59 26.63
CA MET A 296 1.37 -6.36 27.68
C MET A 296 1.23 -4.97 28.33
N HIS A 297 0.82 -3.95 27.57
CA HIS A 297 0.77 -2.55 27.99
C HIS A 297 -0.10 -2.29 29.26
N PRO A 298 0.32 -1.41 30.20
CA PRO A 298 -0.34 -1.20 31.49
C PRO A 298 -1.71 -0.48 31.41
N ASP A 299 -1.97 0.30 30.36
CA ASP A 299 -3.27 0.97 30.18
C ASP A 299 -4.40 0.00 29.83
N PHE A 300 -4.08 -1.12 29.19
CA PHE A 300 -5.05 -2.17 28.93
C PHE A 300 -5.27 -2.99 30.22
N LYS A 301 -6.48 -2.92 30.78
CA LYS A 301 -6.85 -3.74 31.95
C LYS A 301 -7.20 -5.16 31.52
N VAL A 302 -7.30 -6.09 32.48
CA VAL A 302 -7.44 -7.54 32.23
C VAL A 302 -8.52 -7.87 31.18
N ILE A 303 -9.70 -7.24 31.26
CA ILE A 303 -10.79 -7.45 30.29
C ILE A 303 -10.45 -6.92 28.89
N SER A 304 -9.80 -5.75 28.79
CA SER A 304 -9.34 -5.22 27.50
C SER A 304 -8.25 -6.09 26.89
N LYS A 305 -7.29 -6.58 27.69
CA LYS A 305 -6.28 -7.56 27.24
C LYS A 305 -6.93 -8.85 26.73
N GLN A 306 -7.99 -9.34 27.39
CA GLN A 306 -8.75 -10.50 26.93
C GLN A 306 -9.50 -10.22 25.61
N ARG A 307 -10.06 -9.02 25.42
CA ARG A 307 -10.69 -8.61 24.15
C ARG A 307 -9.70 -8.60 22.99
N VAL A 308 -8.47 -8.12 23.20
CA VAL A 308 -7.40 -8.20 22.18
C VAL A 308 -7.09 -9.65 21.83
N LYS A 309 -6.90 -10.52 22.83
CA LYS A 309 -6.66 -11.95 22.62
C LYS A 309 -7.80 -12.66 21.88
N ASN A 310 -9.06 -12.34 22.18
CA ASN A 310 -10.21 -12.90 21.48
C ASN A 310 -10.24 -12.46 20.01
N PHE A 311 -10.04 -11.17 19.74
CA PHE A 311 -9.96 -10.65 18.37
C PHE A 311 -8.84 -11.32 17.56
N LEU A 312 -7.62 -11.41 18.11
CA LEU A 312 -6.51 -12.09 17.42
C LEU A 312 -6.85 -13.56 17.15
N LYS A 313 -7.41 -14.28 18.12
CA LYS A 313 -7.85 -15.67 17.92
C LYS A 313 -8.86 -15.81 16.76
N GLU A 314 -9.84 -14.91 16.68
CA GLU A 314 -10.84 -14.90 15.60
C GLU A 314 -10.22 -14.54 14.25
N ALA A 315 -9.32 -13.55 14.21
CA ALA A 315 -8.67 -13.10 12.98
C ALA A 315 -7.68 -14.13 12.44
N TYR A 316 -6.91 -14.77 13.32
CA TYR A 316 -5.97 -15.83 12.96
C TYR A 316 -6.70 -17.07 12.45
N ALA A 317 -7.85 -17.40 13.03
CA ALA A 317 -8.72 -18.44 12.50
C ALA A 317 -9.26 -18.06 11.11
N ALA A 318 -9.66 -16.81 10.88
CA ALA A 318 -10.12 -16.34 9.57
C ALA A 318 -9.02 -16.42 8.50
N PHE A 319 -7.79 -16.02 8.81
CA PHE A 319 -6.62 -16.17 7.93
C PHE A 319 -6.30 -17.64 7.66
N SER A 320 -6.15 -18.46 8.71
CA SER A 320 -5.83 -19.89 8.61
C SER A 320 -6.86 -20.66 7.79
N LEU A 321 -8.16 -20.35 7.93
CA LEU A 321 -9.24 -20.98 7.16
C LEU A 321 -9.17 -20.73 5.64
N THR A 322 -8.41 -19.74 5.17
CA THR A 322 -8.20 -19.55 3.73
C THR A 322 -7.26 -20.60 3.13
N GLY A 323 -6.32 -21.16 3.92
CA GLY A 323 -5.25 -22.03 3.44
C GLY A 323 -4.21 -21.33 2.55
N LEU A 324 -4.20 -19.99 2.51
CA LEU A 324 -3.42 -19.19 1.56
C LEU A 324 -2.11 -18.62 2.12
N ILE A 325 -1.83 -18.78 3.42
CA ILE A 325 -0.64 -18.24 4.10
C ILE A 325 0.14 -19.42 4.66
N ARG A 326 1.41 -19.54 4.28
CA ARG A 326 2.30 -20.68 4.55
C ARG A 326 3.76 -20.24 4.48
#